data_AF-A0A1D3E0Q9-F1
#
_entry.id   AF-A0A1D3E0Q9-F1
#
_cell.length_a   1.000
_cell.length_b   1.000
_cell.length_c   1.000
_cell.angle_alpha   90.00
_cell.angle_beta   90.00
_cell.angle_gamma   90.00
#
_symmetry.space_group_name_H-M   'P 1'
#
loop_
_entity.id
_entity.type
_entity.pdbx_description
1 polymer ?
#
loop_
_entity_poly.entity_id
_entity_poly.type
_entity_poly.pdbx_seq_one_letter_code
_entity_poly.pdbx_strand_id
1 'polypeptide(L)'
;MTGDAPVSGARDLAAARELLAEFPVVDGHNDLPWALREKAGYDLERLDVAADQTGRLHTDLPRLRAGGVGAQFWSVYVRSDMAGDDAVSATLEQIDCVDRLLARHPSELAPALTADDMEAARAQGRIASLKGAEGGHSINNSLATLRALYALGVRYMTLTHNDNIAWADSATDVPRVGGLSAFGREVVREMNRLGMLVDLSHVAATTMRDALDTSEAPVIFSHSSARAVCDHPRNVPDDVLERLPANGGVAMATFVPKFILPEAVEWTARADENLRAHGFHHLDTSAEAMRLHAAFEAAYPRPVATAATVADHLDHMREAAGIDHIGIGGDFDGTAFTPEGLDDVSGYPNLIAELLGRGWSRTDVAKLTWRNAVRVLRDAEAVARDAAARRGPSTATLADLDS
;
A
#
# COMPACT_ATOMS: atom_id res chain seq x y z
N MET A 1 -41.42 19.74 22.61
CA MET A 1 -39.98 19.92 22.40
C MET A 1 -39.33 18.55 22.54
N THR A 2 -39.32 17.77 21.47
CA THR A 2 -38.60 16.49 21.37
C THR A 2 -37.54 16.74 20.32
N GLY A 3 -36.36 17.17 20.78
CA GLY A 3 -35.19 17.23 19.91
C GLY A 3 -34.73 15.80 19.67
N ASP A 4 -34.97 15.29 18.47
CA ASP A 4 -34.35 14.05 18.02
C ASP A 4 -32.83 14.23 18.13
N ALA A 5 -32.20 13.38 18.94
CA ALA A 5 -30.76 13.24 18.93
C ALA A 5 -30.34 12.85 17.51
N PRO A 6 -29.26 13.41 16.95
CA PRO A 6 -28.79 12.98 15.63
C PRO A 6 -28.56 11.46 15.67
N VAL A 7 -29.14 10.77 14.68
CA VAL A 7 -28.99 9.32 14.43
C VAL A 7 -27.50 8.98 14.53
N SER A 8 -27.14 7.97 15.32
CA SER A 8 -25.75 7.67 15.75
C SER A 8 -24.70 7.82 14.66
N GLY A 9 -24.95 7.28 13.45
CA GLY A 9 -24.00 7.37 12.33
C GLY A 9 -23.67 8.80 11.85
N ALA A 10 -24.59 9.76 11.94
CA ALA A 10 -24.30 11.16 11.58
C ALA A 10 -23.37 11.83 12.60
N ARG A 11 -23.48 11.44 13.87
CA ARG A 11 -22.60 11.91 14.94
C ARG A 11 -21.20 11.33 14.80
N ASP A 12 -21.10 10.04 14.51
CA ASP A 12 -19.83 9.35 14.35
C ASP A 12 -19.05 9.85 13.13
N LEU A 13 -19.73 10.14 12.02
CA LEU A 13 -19.10 10.76 10.84
C LEU A 13 -18.57 12.18 11.09
N ALA A 14 -19.29 12.99 11.87
CA ALA A 14 -18.79 14.30 12.28
C ALA A 14 -17.56 14.18 13.18
N ALA A 15 -17.60 13.28 14.17
CA ALA A 15 -16.47 13.00 15.06
C ALA A 15 -15.25 12.45 14.31
N ALA A 16 -15.47 11.61 13.30
CA ALA A 16 -14.43 11.10 12.41
C ALA A 16 -13.72 12.22 11.65
N ARG A 17 -14.46 13.17 11.06
CA ARG A 17 -13.89 14.32 10.38
C ARG A 17 -13.10 15.24 11.32
N GLU A 18 -13.60 15.48 12.53
CA GLU A 18 -12.88 16.25 13.54
C GLU A 18 -11.56 15.58 13.94
N LEU A 19 -11.56 14.25 14.09
CA LEU A 19 -10.34 13.48 14.38
C LEU A 19 -9.33 13.56 13.25
N LEU A 20 -9.78 13.37 12.01
CA LEU A 20 -8.92 13.41 10.82
C LEU A 20 -8.37 14.83 10.55
N ALA A 21 -9.04 15.88 11.00
CA ALA A 21 -8.48 17.23 10.96
C ALA A 21 -7.28 17.40 11.90
N GLU A 22 -7.19 16.63 12.99
CA GLU A 22 -6.08 16.66 13.96
C GLU A 22 -4.98 15.64 13.63
N PHE A 23 -5.40 14.39 13.35
CA PHE A 23 -4.56 13.25 12.99
C PHE A 23 -5.07 12.64 11.68
N PRO A 24 -4.68 13.22 10.52
CA PRO A 24 -5.14 12.77 9.22
C PRO A 24 -4.59 11.40 8.87
N VAL A 25 -5.09 10.79 7.79
CA VAL A 25 -4.62 9.51 7.27
C VAL A 25 -3.23 9.66 6.65
N VAL A 26 -2.33 8.75 7.01
CA VAL A 26 -1.14 8.36 6.27
C VAL A 26 -1.50 7.11 5.49
N ASP A 27 -1.79 7.28 4.20
CA ASP A 27 -2.14 6.16 3.33
C ASP A 27 -0.87 5.51 2.76
N GLY A 28 -0.77 4.18 2.90
CA GLY A 28 0.41 3.39 2.56
C GLY A 28 0.61 3.11 1.08
N HIS A 29 -0.44 3.22 0.25
CA HIS A 29 -0.35 2.81 -1.16
C HIS A 29 -1.46 3.42 -2.02
N ASN A 30 -1.06 4.23 -3.00
CA ASN A 30 -1.94 4.80 -4.02
C ASN A 30 -1.21 4.85 -5.37
N ASP A 31 -1.82 4.27 -6.39
CA ASP A 31 -1.26 4.06 -7.74
C ASP A 31 -1.61 5.17 -8.74
N LEU A 32 -1.99 6.36 -8.26
CA LEU A 32 -2.21 7.53 -9.11
C LEU A 32 -1.11 7.70 -10.18
N PRO A 33 0.21 7.56 -9.90
CA PRO A 33 1.23 7.65 -10.94
C PRO A 33 1.07 6.62 -12.07
N TRP A 34 0.76 5.35 -11.75
CA TRP A 34 0.49 4.33 -12.76
C TRP A 34 -0.82 4.60 -13.53
N ALA A 35 -1.88 5.07 -12.85
CA ALA A 35 -3.11 5.47 -13.52
C ALA A 35 -2.87 6.64 -14.49
N LEU A 36 -2.03 7.61 -14.14
CA LEU A 36 -1.63 8.71 -15.02
C LEU A 36 -0.76 8.24 -16.20
N ARG A 37 0.10 7.22 -16.00
CA ARG A 37 0.82 6.56 -17.09
C ARG A 37 -0.15 6.01 -18.12
N GLU A 38 -1.06 5.14 -17.69
CA GLU A 38 -1.94 4.38 -18.59
C GLU A 38 -3.02 5.27 -19.22
N LYS A 39 -3.64 6.15 -18.42
CA LYS A 39 -4.77 6.95 -18.87
C LYS A 39 -4.36 8.27 -19.51
N ALA A 40 -3.18 8.79 -19.22
CA ALA A 40 -2.72 10.10 -19.70
C ALA A 40 -1.38 10.09 -20.46
N GLY A 41 -0.60 9.00 -20.44
CA GLY A 41 0.79 9.04 -20.90
C GLY A 41 1.61 10.09 -20.14
N TYR A 42 1.27 10.30 -18.86
CA TYR A 42 1.78 11.38 -18.00
C TYR A 42 1.49 12.81 -18.47
N ASP A 43 0.50 13.02 -19.34
CA ASP A 43 -0.05 14.35 -19.59
C ASP A 43 -0.89 14.81 -18.39
N LEU A 44 -0.23 15.49 -17.44
CA LEU A 44 -0.84 15.98 -16.21
C LEU A 44 -1.81 17.15 -16.42
N GLU A 45 -1.89 17.73 -17.62
CA GLU A 45 -2.93 18.71 -17.97
C GLU A 45 -4.21 18.00 -18.40
N ARG A 46 -4.08 16.85 -19.08
CA ARG A 46 -5.23 16.01 -19.46
C ARG A 46 -5.96 15.42 -18.26
N LEU A 47 -5.23 15.06 -17.21
CA LEU A 47 -5.76 14.59 -15.93
C LEU A 47 -5.22 15.46 -14.78
N ASP A 48 -5.65 16.72 -14.75
CA ASP A 48 -5.28 17.66 -13.69
C ASP A 48 -5.98 17.33 -12.36
N VAL A 49 -5.22 16.85 -11.38
CA VAL A 49 -5.73 16.46 -10.06
C VAL A 49 -6.15 17.65 -9.19
N ALA A 50 -5.93 18.89 -9.62
CA ALA A 50 -6.55 20.05 -8.97
C ALA A 50 -8.05 20.19 -9.32
N ALA A 51 -8.51 19.54 -10.40
CA ALA A 51 -9.91 19.49 -10.81
C ALA A 51 -10.58 18.17 -10.39
N ASP A 52 -11.91 18.11 -10.51
CA ASP A 52 -12.68 16.90 -10.23
C ASP A 52 -12.37 15.79 -11.26
N GLN A 53 -11.84 14.69 -10.77
CA GLN A 53 -11.49 13.50 -11.55
C GLN A 53 -12.42 12.30 -11.26
N THR A 54 -13.57 12.54 -10.61
CA THR A 54 -14.59 11.52 -10.34
C THR A 54 -14.96 10.74 -11.62
N GLY A 55 -15.03 9.42 -11.51
CA GLY A 55 -15.30 8.50 -12.62
C GLY A 55 -14.11 8.27 -13.57
N ARG A 56 -13.00 8.99 -13.41
CA ARG A 56 -11.75 8.79 -14.16
C ARG A 56 -10.63 8.23 -13.30
N LEU A 57 -10.51 8.77 -12.08
CA LEU A 57 -9.56 8.41 -11.03
C LEU A 57 -10.28 8.29 -9.69
N HIS A 58 -9.73 7.48 -8.79
CA HIS A 58 -10.09 7.52 -7.37
C HIS A 58 -9.49 8.76 -6.68
N THR A 59 -8.44 9.35 -7.25
CA THR A 59 -7.70 10.42 -6.58
C THR A 59 -7.79 11.77 -7.30
N ASP A 60 -8.11 12.82 -6.53
CA ASP A 60 -7.81 14.22 -6.83
C ASP A 60 -7.63 15.00 -5.51
N LEU A 61 -7.09 16.22 -5.60
CA LEU A 61 -6.75 17.04 -4.42
C LEU A 61 -7.98 17.40 -3.58
N PRO A 62 -9.13 17.81 -4.15
CA PRO A 62 -10.35 18.04 -3.37
C PRO A 62 -10.81 16.81 -2.59
N ARG A 63 -10.80 15.61 -3.20
CA ARG A 63 -11.21 14.38 -2.52
C ARG A 63 -10.22 13.91 -1.47
N LEU A 64 -8.90 14.06 -1.69
CA LEU A 64 -7.89 13.78 -0.65
C LEU A 64 -8.14 14.63 0.61
N ARG A 65 -8.46 15.92 0.43
CA ARG A 65 -8.83 16.81 1.53
C ARG A 65 -10.12 16.37 2.21
N ALA A 66 -11.16 16.06 1.44
CA ALA A 66 -12.44 15.61 1.96
C ALA A 66 -12.32 14.29 2.76
N GLY A 67 -11.42 13.41 2.33
CA GLY A 67 -11.08 12.15 3.02
C GLY A 67 -10.18 12.32 4.24
N GLY A 68 -9.63 13.50 4.47
CA GLY A 68 -8.70 13.73 5.58
C GLY A 68 -7.35 13.03 5.39
N VAL A 69 -6.86 12.92 4.15
CA VAL A 69 -5.51 12.42 3.86
C VAL A 69 -4.49 13.52 4.11
N GLY A 70 -3.51 13.22 4.96
CA GLY A 70 -2.46 14.16 5.37
C GLY A 70 -1.05 13.69 5.01
N ALA A 71 -0.90 12.40 4.68
CA ALA A 71 0.27 11.89 4.01
C ALA A 71 -0.11 10.77 3.05
N GLN A 72 0.63 10.67 1.96
CA GLN A 72 0.47 9.62 0.96
C GLN A 72 1.84 9.06 0.59
N PHE A 73 1.98 7.74 0.64
CA PHE A 73 2.99 7.05 -0.14
C PHE A 73 2.45 6.85 -1.56
N TRP A 74 2.98 7.64 -2.49
CA TRP A 74 2.69 7.48 -3.91
C TRP A 74 3.46 6.28 -4.44
N SER A 75 2.73 5.28 -4.91
CA SER A 75 3.31 4.11 -5.53
C SER A 75 4.05 4.52 -6.81
N VAL A 76 5.31 4.11 -6.93
CA VAL A 76 6.08 4.17 -8.17
C VAL A 76 6.15 2.80 -8.83
N TYR A 77 5.06 2.04 -8.71
CA TYR A 77 4.84 0.74 -9.34
C TYR A 77 5.16 0.73 -10.83
N VAL A 78 5.74 -0.39 -11.27
CA VAL A 78 5.86 -0.77 -12.67
C VAL A 78 5.55 -2.25 -12.80
N ARG A 79 5.05 -2.67 -13.96
CA ARG A 79 4.62 -4.06 -14.17
C ARG A 79 5.73 -5.06 -13.88
N SER A 80 5.36 -6.18 -13.26
CA SER A 80 6.28 -7.27 -12.91
C SER A 80 6.84 -8.02 -14.13
N ASP A 81 6.22 -7.91 -15.31
CA ASP A 81 6.76 -8.45 -16.56
C ASP A 81 7.76 -7.51 -17.24
N MET A 82 7.98 -6.30 -16.71
CA MET A 82 9.14 -5.49 -17.06
C MET A 82 10.37 -6.02 -16.30
N ALA A 83 11.49 -6.16 -17.00
CA ALA A 83 12.73 -6.67 -16.43
C ALA A 83 13.94 -5.84 -16.89
N GLY A 84 15.06 -6.00 -16.19
CA GLY A 84 16.28 -5.33 -16.59
C GLY A 84 16.17 -3.80 -16.50
N ASP A 85 16.76 -3.13 -17.48
CA ASP A 85 16.79 -1.66 -17.55
C ASP A 85 15.42 -1.05 -17.90
N ASP A 86 14.50 -1.82 -18.48
CA ASP A 86 13.14 -1.34 -18.78
C ASP A 86 12.35 -1.08 -17.49
N ALA A 87 12.44 -1.99 -16.50
CA ALA A 87 11.80 -1.82 -15.20
C ALA A 87 12.39 -0.63 -14.43
N VAL A 88 13.72 -0.46 -14.48
CA VAL A 88 14.40 0.67 -13.85
C VAL A 88 13.97 1.97 -14.51
N SER A 89 13.98 2.04 -15.84
CA SER A 89 13.60 3.24 -16.59
C SER A 89 12.16 3.65 -16.32
N ALA A 90 11.23 2.69 -16.35
CA ALA A 90 9.83 2.94 -16.00
C ALA A 90 9.69 3.40 -14.53
N THR A 91 10.48 2.86 -13.60
CA THR A 91 10.45 3.30 -12.19
C THR A 91 10.91 4.74 -12.06
N LEU A 92 11.92 5.16 -12.83
CA LEU A 92 12.38 6.56 -12.89
C LEU A 92 11.29 7.49 -13.46
N GLU A 93 10.56 7.05 -14.49
CA GLU A 93 9.41 7.80 -15.05
C GLU A 93 8.29 7.98 -14.01
N GLN A 94 8.00 6.95 -13.21
CA GLN A 94 7.02 7.02 -12.12
C GLN A 94 7.47 8.00 -11.03
N ILE A 95 8.75 7.99 -10.65
CA ILE A 95 9.35 8.94 -9.70
C ILE A 95 9.22 10.38 -10.25
N ASP A 96 9.54 10.61 -11.52
CA ASP A 96 9.39 11.90 -12.18
C ASP A 96 7.93 12.37 -12.19
N CYS A 97 6.97 11.47 -12.43
CA CYS A 97 5.55 11.80 -12.36
C CYS A 97 5.17 12.36 -10.98
N VAL A 98 5.62 11.73 -9.89
CA VAL A 98 5.37 12.23 -8.53
C VAL A 98 6.04 13.60 -8.32
N ASP A 99 7.28 13.79 -8.77
CA ASP A 99 8.00 15.06 -8.65
C ASP A 99 7.36 16.20 -9.46
N ARG A 100 6.69 15.87 -10.57
CA ARG A 100 5.91 16.83 -11.36
C ARG A 100 4.59 17.18 -10.67
N LEU A 101 3.92 16.25 -9.98
CA LEU A 101 2.71 16.50 -9.18
C LEU A 101 3.00 17.46 -8.01
N LEU A 102 3.88 17.07 -7.08
CA LEU A 102 5.10 17.83 -6.81
C LEU A 102 5.08 19.35 -7.04
N ALA A 103 5.79 19.69 -8.09
CA ALA A 103 6.03 21.05 -8.56
C ALA A 103 4.75 21.77 -9.03
N ARG A 104 3.75 21.04 -9.53
CA ARG A 104 2.48 21.64 -10.01
C ARG A 104 1.56 22.07 -8.89
N HIS A 105 1.59 21.40 -7.74
CA HIS A 105 0.65 21.62 -6.63
C HIS A 105 1.35 21.92 -5.28
N PRO A 106 2.30 22.88 -5.20
CA PRO A 106 3.13 23.10 -4.01
C PRO A 106 2.37 23.64 -2.80
N SER A 107 1.17 24.22 -3.02
CA SER A 107 0.28 24.69 -1.95
C SER A 107 -0.48 23.55 -1.28
N GLU A 108 -0.69 22.44 -1.99
CA GLU A 108 -1.48 21.29 -1.50
C GLU A 108 -0.57 20.16 -1.03
N LEU A 109 0.50 19.89 -1.78
CA LEU A 109 1.43 18.79 -1.57
C LEU A 109 2.78 19.29 -1.07
N ALA A 110 3.44 18.50 -0.22
CA ALA A 110 4.79 18.77 0.28
C ALA A 110 5.66 17.51 0.10
N PRO A 111 6.88 17.61 -0.47
CA PRO A 111 7.80 16.48 -0.48
C PRO A 111 8.12 16.07 0.97
N ALA A 112 8.07 14.78 1.26
CA ALA A 112 8.45 14.24 2.56
C ALA A 112 9.43 13.08 2.39
N LEU A 113 10.60 13.23 3.02
CA LEU A 113 11.69 12.26 2.99
C LEU A 113 11.96 11.68 4.38
N THR A 114 11.37 12.27 5.42
CA THR A 114 11.57 11.89 6.81
C THR A 114 10.25 11.98 7.59
N ALA A 115 10.22 11.35 8.76
CA ALA A 115 9.14 11.49 9.72
C ALA A 115 8.91 12.95 10.14
N ASP A 116 9.98 13.75 10.22
CA ASP A 116 9.90 15.17 10.58
C ASP A 116 9.30 16.01 9.42
N ASP A 117 9.56 15.64 8.16
CA ASP A 117 8.90 16.28 7.02
C ASP A 117 7.39 16.00 7.01
N MET A 118 6.96 14.79 7.42
CA MET A 118 5.54 14.47 7.56
C MET A 118 4.87 15.37 8.60
N GLU A 119 5.50 15.54 9.77
CA GLU A 119 4.97 16.43 10.81
C GLU A 119 4.99 17.91 10.37
N ALA A 120 6.02 18.34 9.65
CA ALA A 120 6.10 19.69 9.10
C ALA A 120 5.00 19.97 8.07
N ALA A 121 4.73 19.01 7.16
CA ALA A 121 3.66 19.11 6.19
C ALA A 121 2.29 19.18 6.87
N ARG A 122 2.03 18.33 7.87
CA ARG A 122 0.80 18.37 8.67
C ARG A 122 0.61 19.72 9.35
N ALA A 123 1.64 20.26 9.99
CA ALA A 123 1.59 21.56 10.64
C ALA A 123 1.31 22.72 9.66
N GLN A 124 1.66 22.55 8.39
CA GLN A 124 1.41 23.52 7.31
C GLN A 124 0.08 23.26 6.56
N GLY A 125 -0.68 22.24 6.95
CA GLY A 125 -1.91 21.84 6.26
C GLY A 125 -1.68 21.26 4.87
N ARG A 126 -0.46 20.80 4.54
CA ARG A 126 -0.12 20.17 3.25
C ARG A 126 -0.07 18.66 3.38
N ILE A 127 -0.30 17.96 2.27
CA ILE A 127 -0.23 16.49 2.23
C ILE A 127 1.24 16.11 2.05
N ALA A 128 1.81 15.45 3.06
CA ALA A 128 3.15 14.88 2.98
C ALA A 128 3.18 13.81 1.87
N SER A 129 4.05 13.97 0.90
CA SER A 129 4.11 13.12 -0.29
C SER A 129 5.42 12.36 -0.32
N LEU A 130 5.33 11.07 -0.05
CA LEU A 130 6.43 10.10 -0.05
C LEU A 130 6.32 9.23 -1.30
N LYS A 131 7.37 8.46 -1.60
CA LYS A 131 7.40 7.51 -2.73
C LYS A 131 7.66 6.09 -2.23
N GLY A 132 6.96 5.12 -2.79
CA GLY A 132 7.14 3.70 -2.49
C GLY A 132 7.28 2.86 -3.75
N ALA A 133 8.37 2.11 -3.88
CA ALA A 133 8.55 1.22 -5.02
C ALA A 133 7.82 -0.10 -4.79
N GLU A 134 7.07 -0.58 -5.78
CA GLU A 134 6.27 -1.79 -5.64
C GLU A 134 6.87 -2.94 -6.44
N GLY A 135 7.85 -3.61 -5.82
CA GLY A 135 8.50 -4.80 -6.34
C GLY A 135 10.02 -4.66 -6.51
N GLY A 136 10.75 -5.69 -6.11
CA GLY A 136 12.21 -5.73 -6.20
C GLY A 136 12.77 -5.78 -7.62
N HIS A 137 11.95 -6.00 -8.65
CA HIS A 137 12.37 -5.89 -10.05
C HIS A 137 12.79 -4.45 -10.41
N SER A 138 12.28 -3.43 -9.72
CA SER A 138 12.68 -2.02 -9.89
C SER A 138 14.17 -1.75 -9.62
N ILE A 139 14.88 -2.64 -8.91
CA ILE A 139 16.32 -2.49 -8.66
C ILE A 139 17.20 -3.31 -9.59
N ASN A 140 16.62 -4.14 -10.47
CA ASN A 140 17.35 -4.98 -11.42
C ASN A 140 18.54 -5.74 -10.77
N ASN A 141 18.30 -6.39 -9.63
CA ASN A 141 19.30 -7.13 -8.84
C ASN A 141 20.56 -6.31 -8.46
N SER A 142 20.43 -4.99 -8.36
CA SER A 142 21.54 -4.07 -8.09
C SER A 142 21.32 -3.28 -6.80
N LEU A 143 22.18 -3.52 -5.81
CA LEU A 143 22.20 -2.74 -4.57
C LEU A 143 22.56 -1.27 -4.83
N ALA A 144 23.32 -0.97 -5.89
CA ALA A 144 23.59 0.42 -6.29
C ALA A 144 22.33 1.12 -6.81
N THR A 145 21.49 0.40 -7.57
CA THR A 145 20.20 0.92 -8.04
C THR A 145 19.26 1.14 -6.87
N LEU A 146 19.19 0.23 -5.90
CA LEU A 146 18.45 0.43 -4.64
C LEU A 146 18.85 1.74 -3.93
N ARG A 147 20.15 1.99 -3.78
CA ARG A 147 20.67 3.23 -3.21
C ARG A 147 20.29 4.47 -4.04
N ALA A 148 20.28 4.36 -5.37
CA ALA A 148 19.88 5.45 -6.25
C ALA A 148 18.39 5.77 -6.10
N LEU A 149 17.52 4.76 -6.03
CA LEU A 149 16.08 4.97 -5.75
C LEU A 149 15.85 5.68 -4.41
N TYR A 150 16.59 5.27 -3.36
CA TYR A 150 16.54 5.95 -2.06
C TYR A 150 16.94 7.44 -2.16
N ALA A 151 18.02 7.73 -2.91
CA ALA A 151 18.48 9.09 -3.15
C ALA A 151 17.48 9.94 -3.93
N LEU A 152 16.67 9.32 -4.79
CA LEU A 152 15.55 9.95 -5.52
C LEU A 152 14.27 10.09 -4.70
N GLY A 153 14.30 9.70 -3.41
CA GLY A 153 13.23 9.93 -2.46
C GLY A 153 12.32 8.73 -2.19
N VAL A 154 12.63 7.54 -2.73
CA VAL A 154 11.89 6.31 -2.39
C VAL A 154 12.14 5.94 -0.92
N ARG A 155 11.08 5.62 -0.18
CA ARG A 155 11.11 5.36 1.27
C ARG A 155 10.60 3.99 1.70
N TYR A 156 9.92 3.26 0.82
CA TYR A 156 9.79 1.82 0.96
C TYR A 156 10.05 1.12 -0.37
N MET A 157 10.34 -0.18 -0.31
CA MET A 157 10.23 -1.05 -1.46
C MET A 157 9.52 -2.35 -1.07
N THR A 158 8.44 -2.68 -1.78
CA THR A 158 7.81 -4.00 -1.71
C THR A 158 8.76 -5.03 -2.31
N LEU A 159 9.05 -6.13 -1.62
CA LEU A 159 10.11 -7.04 -2.08
C LEU A 159 9.73 -7.76 -3.37
N THR A 160 8.46 -8.05 -3.59
CA THR A 160 7.91 -8.58 -4.84
C THR A 160 6.65 -7.79 -5.23
N HIS A 161 6.21 -7.94 -6.47
CA HIS A 161 4.81 -7.70 -6.84
C HIS A 161 4.12 -9.07 -6.97
N ASN A 162 3.28 -9.29 -7.98
CA ASN A 162 2.54 -10.54 -8.16
C ASN A 162 3.39 -11.76 -8.58
N ASP A 163 4.60 -11.55 -9.09
CA ASP A 163 5.47 -12.62 -9.59
C ASP A 163 6.74 -12.76 -8.76
N ASN A 164 7.29 -13.98 -8.70
CA ASN A 164 8.61 -14.19 -8.11
C ASN A 164 9.68 -13.41 -8.86
N ILE A 165 10.68 -12.97 -8.11
CA ILE A 165 11.94 -12.46 -8.66
C ILE A 165 13.09 -13.39 -8.29
N ALA A 166 14.31 -13.07 -8.71
CA ALA A 166 15.45 -13.96 -8.54
C ALA A 166 15.79 -14.29 -7.07
N TRP A 167 15.37 -13.43 -6.12
CA TRP A 167 15.81 -13.46 -4.73
C TRP A 167 14.67 -13.39 -3.69
N ALA A 168 13.41 -13.34 -4.13
CA ALA A 168 12.24 -13.30 -3.26
C ALA A 168 11.02 -13.98 -3.90
N ASP A 169 10.28 -14.74 -3.10
CA ASP A 169 9.04 -15.39 -3.51
C ASP A 169 7.80 -14.49 -3.28
N SER A 170 6.92 -14.43 -4.28
CA SER A 170 5.61 -13.75 -4.23
C SER A 170 4.51 -14.69 -3.73
N ALA A 171 3.48 -14.15 -3.07
CA ALA A 171 2.36 -14.92 -2.57
C ALA A 171 1.44 -15.46 -3.67
N THR A 172 1.45 -14.82 -4.85
CA THR A 172 0.59 -15.18 -5.99
C THR A 172 1.32 -15.97 -7.07
N ASP A 173 2.51 -16.46 -6.77
CA ASP A 173 3.31 -17.31 -7.66
C ASP A 173 3.66 -18.64 -6.96
N VAL A 174 4.29 -19.56 -7.69
CA VAL A 174 4.72 -20.86 -7.18
C VAL A 174 6.02 -20.72 -6.37
N PRO A 175 6.23 -21.44 -5.26
CA PRO A 175 7.47 -21.35 -4.50
C PRO A 175 8.73 -21.59 -5.34
N ARG A 176 9.79 -20.78 -5.15
CA ARG A 176 11.04 -20.88 -5.90
C ARG A 176 12.27 -20.89 -5.00
N VAL A 177 12.57 -19.79 -4.32
CA VAL A 177 13.75 -19.70 -3.43
C VAL A 177 13.41 -20.04 -1.97
N GLY A 178 12.13 -20.22 -1.66
CA GLY A 178 11.64 -20.64 -0.36
C GLY A 178 11.48 -19.49 0.64
N GLY A 179 11.28 -18.26 0.16
CA GLY A 179 11.27 -17.04 0.98
C GLY A 179 12.21 -15.99 0.41
N LEU A 180 13.28 -15.67 1.14
CA LEU A 180 14.40 -14.87 0.64
C LEU A 180 15.63 -15.73 0.36
N SER A 181 16.30 -15.45 -0.74
CA SER A 181 17.63 -16.00 -1.00
C SER A 181 18.70 -15.31 -0.13
N ALA A 182 19.99 -15.68 -0.26
CA ALA A 182 21.05 -15.00 0.45
C ALA A 182 21.23 -13.55 -0.04
N PHE A 183 21.07 -13.31 -1.34
CA PHE A 183 20.99 -11.96 -1.90
C PHE A 183 19.74 -11.22 -1.43
N GLY A 184 18.58 -11.86 -1.35
CA GLY A 184 17.35 -11.23 -0.84
C GLY A 184 17.51 -10.72 0.61
N ARG A 185 18.20 -11.50 1.45
CA ARG A 185 18.58 -11.06 2.80
C ARG A 185 19.58 -9.88 2.78
N GLU A 186 20.46 -9.82 1.78
CA GLU A 186 21.38 -8.68 1.60
C GLU A 186 20.66 -7.42 1.15
N VAL A 187 19.63 -7.54 0.31
CA VAL A 187 18.74 -6.44 -0.06
C VAL A 187 18.07 -5.87 1.20
N VAL A 188 17.48 -6.71 2.05
CA VAL A 188 16.88 -6.28 3.34
C VAL A 188 17.90 -5.55 4.21
N ARG A 189 19.13 -6.08 4.35
CA ARG A 189 20.20 -5.40 5.10
C ARG A 189 20.57 -4.05 4.51
N GLU A 190 20.65 -3.91 3.19
CA GLU A 190 20.98 -2.63 2.57
C GLU A 190 19.81 -1.62 2.72
N MET A 191 18.55 -2.09 2.67
CA MET A 191 17.37 -1.28 2.98
C MET A 191 17.41 -0.74 4.41
N ASN A 192 17.71 -1.58 5.40
CA ASN A 192 17.87 -1.14 6.80
C ASN A 192 18.99 -0.11 6.96
N ARG A 193 20.13 -0.29 6.25
CA ARG A 193 21.26 0.66 6.29
C ARG A 193 20.91 2.01 5.68
N LEU A 194 20.06 2.02 4.66
CA LEU A 194 19.59 3.24 4.00
C LEU A 194 18.54 3.98 4.83
N GLY A 195 17.70 3.24 5.56
CA GLY A 195 16.44 3.76 6.12
C GLY A 195 15.28 3.64 5.14
N MET A 196 15.39 2.74 4.15
CA MET A 196 14.26 2.35 3.31
C MET A 196 13.46 1.27 4.04
N LEU A 197 12.17 1.50 4.23
CA LEU A 197 11.26 0.53 4.83
C LEU A 197 11.14 -0.71 3.94
N VAL A 198 11.22 -1.87 4.58
CA VAL A 198 10.96 -3.17 3.94
C VAL A 198 9.45 -3.36 3.91
N ASP A 199 8.88 -3.39 2.71
CA ASP A 199 7.45 -3.66 2.53
C ASP A 199 7.20 -5.12 2.15
N LEU A 200 6.30 -5.74 2.90
CA LEU A 200 5.93 -7.16 2.83
C LEU A 200 4.53 -7.39 2.28
N SER A 201 3.87 -6.35 1.75
CA SER A 201 2.78 -6.57 0.79
C SER A 201 3.28 -7.46 -0.36
N HIS A 202 2.37 -8.21 -0.98
CA HIS A 202 2.59 -9.14 -2.11
C HIS A 202 3.42 -10.39 -1.82
N VAL A 203 4.40 -10.33 -0.93
CA VAL A 203 5.37 -11.42 -0.75
C VAL A 203 4.74 -12.67 -0.15
N ALA A 204 5.31 -13.84 -0.45
CA ALA A 204 4.87 -15.10 0.16
C ALA A 204 5.05 -15.08 1.69
N ALA A 205 4.25 -15.86 2.42
CA ALA A 205 4.37 -15.94 3.88
C ALA A 205 5.76 -16.44 4.34
N THR A 206 6.45 -17.25 3.53
CA THR A 206 7.85 -17.62 3.77
C THR A 206 8.77 -16.40 3.71
N THR A 207 8.61 -15.57 2.68
CA THR A 207 9.33 -14.30 2.50
C THR A 207 9.06 -13.31 3.63
N MET A 208 7.81 -13.24 4.12
CA MET A 208 7.46 -12.41 5.28
C MET A 208 8.29 -12.79 6.52
N ARG A 209 8.40 -14.09 6.82
CA ARG A 209 9.13 -14.60 7.98
C ARG A 209 10.64 -14.38 7.84
N ASP A 210 11.20 -14.68 6.66
CA ASP A 210 12.62 -14.46 6.38
C ASP A 210 13.02 -12.98 6.48
N ALA A 211 12.15 -12.08 6.01
CA ALA A 211 12.38 -10.64 6.12
C ALA A 211 12.32 -10.17 7.58
N LEU A 212 11.36 -10.66 8.37
CA LEU A 212 11.26 -10.37 9.80
C LEU A 212 12.42 -10.97 10.61
N ASP A 213 12.99 -12.09 10.19
CA ASP A 213 14.20 -12.68 10.79
C ASP A 213 15.46 -11.87 10.46
N THR A 214 15.48 -11.22 9.30
CA THR A 214 16.65 -10.49 8.78
C THR A 214 16.65 -9.01 9.14
N SER A 215 15.48 -8.37 9.19
CA SER A 215 15.37 -6.92 9.31
C SER A 215 15.73 -6.45 10.72
N GLU A 216 16.64 -5.47 10.78
CA GLU A 216 16.98 -4.75 12.02
C GLU A 216 16.04 -3.55 12.28
N ALA A 217 15.23 -3.18 11.29
CA ALA A 217 14.29 -2.07 11.35
C ALA A 217 12.83 -2.54 11.32
N PRO A 218 11.88 -1.70 11.77
CA PRO A 218 10.46 -1.91 11.55
C PRO A 218 10.14 -2.15 10.07
N VAL A 219 9.38 -3.20 9.78
CA VAL A 219 8.85 -3.49 8.44
C VAL A 219 7.45 -2.90 8.29
N ILE A 220 6.95 -2.83 7.06
CA ILE A 220 5.56 -2.50 6.79
C ILE A 220 4.88 -3.57 5.94
N PHE A 221 3.56 -3.57 5.96
CA PHE A 221 2.74 -4.03 4.84
C PHE A 221 1.99 -2.80 4.34
N SER A 222 2.35 -2.26 3.18
CA SER A 222 1.79 -1.03 2.63
C SER A 222 0.29 -1.10 2.31
N HIS A 223 -0.21 -2.29 1.94
CA HIS A 223 -1.60 -2.56 1.58
C HIS A 223 -1.89 -4.07 1.67
N SER A 224 -2.08 -4.60 2.88
CA SER A 224 -2.47 -6.00 3.10
C SER A 224 -3.37 -6.14 4.32
N SER A 225 -4.39 -7.00 4.23
CA SER A 225 -5.39 -7.20 5.29
C SER A 225 -5.18 -8.56 6.00
N ALA A 226 -5.99 -8.90 7.01
CA ALA A 226 -5.84 -10.15 7.78
C ALA A 226 -6.28 -11.42 7.04
N ARG A 227 -5.41 -12.45 7.02
CA ARG A 227 -5.70 -13.73 6.34
C ARG A 227 -6.69 -14.61 7.12
N ALA A 228 -6.69 -14.51 8.45
CA ALA A 228 -7.63 -15.25 9.28
C ALA A 228 -9.09 -14.78 9.08
N VAL A 229 -9.29 -13.53 8.68
CA VAL A 229 -10.63 -12.97 8.35
C VAL A 229 -11.04 -13.35 6.93
N CYS A 230 -10.12 -13.28 5.97
CA CYS A 230 -10.37 -13.68 4.59
C CYS A 230 -9.14 -14.42 4.03
N ASP A 231 -9.27 -15.73 3.77
CA ASP A 231 -8.15 -16.57 3.34
C ASP A 231 -7.78 -16.31 1.88
N HIS A 232 -6.87 -15.36 1.70
CA HIS A 232 -6.31 -14.99 0.42
C HIS A 232 -4.79 -14.83 0.54
N PRO A 233 -3.97 -15.28 -0.44
CA PRO A 233 -2.51 -15.20 -0.36
C PRO A 233 -1.96 -13.78 -0.21
N ARG A 234 -2.70 -12.75 -0.65
CA ARG A 234 -2.30 -11.35 -0.43
C ARG A 234 -2.48 -10.87 1.03
N ASN A 235 -3.22 -11.61 1.86
CA ASN A 235 -3.43 -11.23 3.26
C ASN A 235 -2.36 -11.80 4.19
N VAL A 236 -2.18 -11.14 5.34
CA VAL A 236 -1.15 -11.43 6.34
C VAL A 236 -1.63 -12.53 7.31
N PRO A 237 -0.88 -13.64 7.46
CA PRO A 237 -1.16 -14.65 8.49
C PRO A 237 -0.98 -14.14 9.92
N ASP A 238 -1.71 -14.71 10.88
CA ASP A 238 -1.64 -14.31 12.29
C ASP A 238 -0.24 -14.49 12.88
N ASP A 239 0.47 -15.59 12.54
CA ASP A 239 1.84 -15.82 13.03
C ASP A 239 2.84 -14.75 12.57
N VAL A 240 2.50 -14.01 11.51
CA VAL A 240 3.28 -12.86 11.02
C VAL A 240 2.84 -11.57 11.70
N LEU A 241 1.53 -11.35 11.87
CA LEU A 241 0.98 -10.20 12.60
C LEU A 241 1.49 -10.15 14.05
N GLU A 242 1.53 -11.30 14.73
CA GLU A 242 2.02 -11.46 16.11
C GLU A 242 3.51 -11.11 16.28
N ARG A 243 4.28 -11.05 15.19
CA ARG A 243 5.70 -10.65 15.20
C ARG A 243 5.91 -9.13 15.12
N LEU A 244 4.91 -8.36 14.70
CA LEU A 244 5.03 -6.91 14.53
C LEU A 244 5.34 -6.16 15.83
N PRO A 245 4.81 -6.53 17.02
CA PRO A 245 5.22 -5.91 18.27
C PRO A 245 6.71 -5.99 18.56
N ALA A 246 7.33 -7.14 18.30
CA ALA A 246 8.76 -7.34 18.52
C ALA A 246 9.62 -6.63 17.47
N ASN A 247 9.16 -6.58 16.22
CA ASN A 247 9.84 -5.90 15.12
C ASN A 247 9.66 -4.36 15.17
N GLY A 248 8.54 -3.87 15.70
CA GLY A 248 8.14 -2.45 15.71
C GLY A 248 7.33 -2.00 14.47
N GLY A 249 7.09 -2.90 13.52
CA GLY A 249 6.45 -2.65 12.23
C GLY A 249 4.94 -2.37 12.28
N VAL A 250 4.36 -2.12 11.10
CA VAL A 250 2.93 -1.79 10.93
C VAL A 250 2.34 -2.51 9.71
N ALA A 251 1.17 -3.14 9.86
CA ALA A 251 0.37 -3.65 8.75
C ALA A 251 -0.75 -2.68 8.37
N MET A 252 -0.73 -2.18 7.13
CA MET A 252 -1.67 -1.18 6.64
C MET A 252 -2.80 -1.86 5.87
N ALA A 253 -4.01 -1.87 6.45
CA ALA A 253 -5.15 -2.60 5.92
C ALA A 253 -5.59 -2.01 4.57
N THR A 254 -5.85 -2.89 3.60
CA THR A 254 -6.26 -2.50 2.25
C THR A 254 -7.74 -2.70 1.99
N PHE A 255 -8.25 -2.05 0.95
CA PHE A 255 -9.67 -2.01 0.63
C PHE A 255 -10.05 -2.90 -0.55
N VAL A 256 -9.10 -3.61 -1.17
CA VAL A 256 -9.34 -4.43 -2.36
C VAL A 256 -10.40 -5.51 -2.09
N PRO A 257 -11.62 -5.42 -2.69
CA PRO A 257 -12.73 -6.29 -2.32
C PRO A 257 -12.43 -7.79 -2.48
N LYS A 258 -11.73 -8.16 -3.56
CA LYS A 258 -11.32 -9.55 -3.83
C LYS A 258 -10.25 -10.09 -2.87
N PHE A 259 -9.76 -9.30 -1.91
CA PHE A 259 -8.88 -9.75 -0.83
C PHE A 259 -9.60 -9.77 0.52
N ILE A 260 -10.62 -8.92 0.73
CA ILE A 260 -11.20 -8.68 2.06
C ILE A 260 -12.61 -9.26 2.25
N LEU A 261 -13.29 -9.62 1.16
CA LEU A 261 -14.63 -10.19 1.22
C LEU A 261 -14.57 -11.65 0.72
N PRO A 262 -14.82 -12.66 1.57
CA PRO A 262 -14.79 -14.07 1.17
C PRO A 262 -15.63 -14.36 -0.08
N GLU A 263 -16.81 -13.79 -0.18
CA GLU A 263 -17.69 -13.94 -1.34
C GLU A 263 -17.05 -13.36 -2.62
N ALA A 264 -16.32 -12.26 -2.52
CA ALA A 264 -15.60 -11.69 -3.66
C ALA A 264 -14.38 -12.55 -4.06
N VAL A 265 -13.68 -13.15 -3.08
CA VAL A 265 -12.60 -14.12 -3.34
C VAL A 265 -13.16 -15.31 -4.14
N GLU A 266 -14.24 -15.92 -3.66
CA GLU A 266 -14.91 -17.04 -4.32
C GLU A 266 -15.42 -16.66 -5.71
N TRP A 267 -16.03 -15.48 -5.84
CA TRP A 267 -16.51 -14.96 -7.10
C TRP A 267 -15.37 -14.78 -8.11
N THR A 268 -14.24 -14.19 -7.71
CA THR A 268 -13.06 -14.01 -8.56
C THR A 268 -12.49 -15.35 -9.00
N ALA A 269 -12.37 -16.33 -8.10
CA ALA A 269 -11.90 -17.66 -8.46
C ALA A 269 -12.77 -18.33 -9.53
N ARG A 270 -14.09 -18.19 -9.42
CA ARG A 270 -15.05 -18.69 -10.42
C ARG A 270 -14.97 -17.92 -11.74
N ALA A 271 -14.77 -16.60 -11.71
CA ALA A 271 -14.61 -15.79 -12.92
C ALA A 271 -13.33 -16.18 -13.69
N ASP A 272 -12.24 -16.43 -12.96
CA ASP A 272 -10.97 -16.89 -13.51
C ASP A 272 -11.08 -18.30 -14.11
N GLU A 273 -11.79 -19.20 -13.42
CA GLU A 273 -12.10 -20.54 -13.95
C GLU A 273 -12.95 -20.45 -15.22
N ASN A 274 -13.93 -19.54 -15.26
CA ASN A 274 -14.73 -19.30 -16.45
C ASN A 274 -13.87 -18.83 -17.64
N LEU A 275 -12.93 -17.90 -17.43
CA LEU A 275 -11.99 -17.50 -18.49
C LEU A 275 -11.15 -18.67 -18.98
N ARG A 276 -10.55 -19.44 -18.06
CA ARG A 276 -9.72 -20.62 -18.38
C ARG A 276 -10.51 -21.69 -19.13
N ALA A 277 -11.75 -21.96 -18.74
CA ALA A 277 -12.63 -22.93 -19.40
C ALA A 277 -12.95 -22.57 -20.86
N HIS A 278 -12.82 -21.29 -21.21
CA HIS A 278 -13.00 -20.78 -22.58
C HIS A 278 -11.67 -20.51 -23.31
N GLY A 279 -10.54 -20.99 -22.76
CA GLY A 279 -9.23 -20.91 -23.41
C GLY A 279 -8.50 -19.58 -23.22
N PHE A 280 -8.99 -18.69 -22.35
CA PHE A 280 -8.31 -17.43 -22.04
C PHE A 280 -7.41 -17.58 -20.80
N HIS A 281 -6.32 -16.83 -20.77
CA HIS A 281 -5.63 -16.57 -19.52
C HIS A 281 -6.54 -15.73 -18.61
N HIS A 282 -6.55 -15.97 -17.30
CA HIS A 282 -7.42 -15.25 -16.37
C HIS A 282 -7.13 -13.73 -16.28
N LEU A 283 -5.95 -13.30 -16.73
CA LEU A 283 -5.55 -11.89 -16.86
C LEU A 283 -5.71 -11.34 -18.29
N ASP A 284 -6.35 -12.07 -19.20
CA ASP A 284 -6.54 -11.64 -20.59
C ASP A 284 -7.53 -10.47 -20.66
N THR A 285 -7.08 -9.34 -21.21
CA THR A 285 -7.86 -8.10 -21.37
C THR A 285 -8.33 -7.85 -22.81
N SER A 286 -8.21 -8.84 -23.70
CA SER A 286 -8.73 -8.76 -25.05
C SER A 286 -10.24 -8.50 -25.06
N ALA A 287 -10.73 -7.88 -26.12
CA ALA A 287 -12.15 -7.59 -26.26
C ALA A 287 -13.04 -8.84 -26.17
N GLU A 288 -12.50 -10.03 -26.49
CA GLU A 288 -13.23 -11.29 -26.39
C GLU A 288 -13.28 -11.82 -24.96
N ALA A 289 -12.14 -11.87 -24.26
CA ALA A 289 -12.08 -12.21 -22.84
C ALA A 289 -12.96 -11.29 -21.99
N MET A 290 -12.95 -9.98 -22.29
CA MET A 290 -13.77 -8.98 -21.59
C MET A 290 -15.27 -9.16 -21.85
N ARG A 291 -15.68 -9.55 -23.06
CA ARG A 291 -17.10 -9.89 -23.33
C ARG A 291 -17.53 -11.12 -22.54
N LEU A 292 -16.68 -12.13 -22.45
CA LEU A 292 -16.94 -13.34 -21.67
C LEU A 292 -17.03 -13.01 -20.18
N HIS A 293 -16.11 -12.20 -19.65
CA HIS A 293 -16.14 -11.75 -18.26
C HIS A 293 -17.41 -10.94 -17.96
N ALA A 294 -17.80 -10.02 -18.83
CA ALA A 294 -19.04 -9.26 -18.68
C ALA A 294 -20.29 -10.15 -18.71
N ALA A 295 -20.31 -11.19 -19.55
CA ALA A 295 -21.40 -12.16 -19.57
C ALA A 295 -21.45 -12.98 -18.27
N PHE A 296 -20.30 -13.37 -17.71
CA PHE A 296 -20.20 -14.01 -16.41
C PHE A 296 -20.74 -13.10 -15.30
N GLU A 297 -20.32 -11.83 -15.26
CA GLU A 297 -20.76 -10.86 -14.26
C GLU A 297 -22.26 -10.53 -14.36
N ALA A 298 -22.84 -10.51 -15.57
CA ALA A 298 -24.27 -10.35 -15.75
C ALA A 298 -25.09 -11.55 -15.22
N ALA A 299 -24.56 -12.77 -15.32
CA ALA A 299 -25.19 -13.98 -14.80
C ALA A 299 -24.94 -14.17 -13.30
N TYR A 300 -23.80 -13.72 -12.80
CA TYR A 300 -23.36 -13.82 -11.42
C TYR A 300 -22.89 -12.43 -10.96
N PRO A 301 -23.81 -11.59 -10.44
CA PRO A 301 -23.45 -10.26 -9.97
C PRO A 301 -22.32 -10.30 -8.94
N ARG A 302 -21.39 -9.34 -9.06
CA ARG A 302 -20.23 -9.22 -8.18
C ARG A 302 -20.65 -8.88 -6.74
N PRO A 303 -20.13 -9.59 -5.72
CA PRO A 303 -20.32 -9.21 -4.32
C PRO A 303 -19.67 -7.85 -4.00
N VAL A 304 -20.34 -7.05 -3.16
CA VAL A 304 -19.90 -5.70 -2.81
C VAL A 304 -19.44 -5.68 -1.35
N ALA A 305 -18.17 -5.33 -1.14
CA ALA A 305 -17.62 -5.10 0.20
C ALA A 305 -18.10 -3.73 0.73
N THR A 306 -17.97 -3.48 2.03
CA THR A 306 -18.34 -2.20 2.66
C THR A 306 -17.24 -1.72 3.60
N ALA A 307 -17.38 -0.50 4.14
CA ALA A 307 -16.51 -0.02 5.23
C ALA A 307 -16.49 -0.97 6.45
N ALA A 308 -17.62 -1.65 6.75
CA ALA A 308 -17.68 -2.65 7.82
C ALA A 308 -16.80 -3.87 7.52
N THR A 309 -16.70 -4.30 6.26
CA THR A 309 -15.81 -5.38 5.84
C THR A 309 -14.34 -5.04 6.17
N VAL A 310 -13.91 -3.81 5.87
CA VAL A 310 -12.55 -3.35 6.22
C VAL A 310 -12.37 -3.27 7.74
N ALA A 311 -13.37 -2.79 8.47
CA ALA A 311 -13.33 -2.70 9.91
C ALA A 311 -13.22 -4.08 10.59
N ASP A 312 -13.82 -5.15 10.03
CA ASP A 312 -13.65 -6.53 10.53
C ASP A 312 -12.19 -6.98 10.45
N HIS A 313 -11.49 -6.65 9.36
CA HIS A 313 -10.05 -6.89 9.26
C HIS A 313 -9.26 -6.08 10.29
N LEU A 314 -9.58 -4.80 10.48
CA LEU A 314 -8.88 -3.95 11.44
C LEU A 314 -9.08 -4.38 12.90
N ASP A 315 -10.27 -4.86 13.27
CA ASP A 315 -10.53 -5.41 14.61
C ASP A 315 -9.66 -6.65 14.85
N HIS A 316 -9.60 -7.58 13.90
CA HIS A 316 -8.75 -8.77 14.01
C HIS A 316 -7.26 -8.42 14.02
N MET A 317 -6.82 -7.54 13.12
CA MET A 317 -5.41 -7.09 13.07
C MET A 317 -5.02 -6.39 14.38
N ARG A 318 -5.92 -5.61 14.98
CA ARG A 318 -5.72 -5.00 16.29
C ARG A 318 -5.56 -6.06 17.39
N GLU A 319 -6.32 -7.15 17.35
CA GLU A 319 -6.21 -8.25 18.30
C GLU A 319 -4.87 -8.99 18.17
N ALA A 320 -4.47 -9.35 16.94
CA ALA A 320 -3.27 -10.14 16.68
C ALA A 320 -1.97 -9.31 16.78
N ALA A 321 -1.92 -8.13 16.17
CA ALA A 321 -0.72 -7.29 16.10
C ALA A 321 -0.68 -6.18 17.17
N GLY A 322 -1.82 -5.78 17.74
CA GLY A 322 -1.91 -4.63 18.64
C GLY A 322 -2.11 -3.28 17.91
N ILE A 323 -2.74 -2.32 18.59
CA ILE A 323 -3.12 -1.01 18.02
C ILE A 323 -1.93 -0.15 17.54
N ASP A 324 -0.73 -0.40 18.07
CA ASP A 324 0.48 0.30 17.67
C ASP A 324 1.05 -0.22 16.33
N HIS A 325 0.48 -1.29 15.77
CA HIS A 325 1.05 -2.04 14.64
C HIS A 325 0.12 -2.14 13.43
N ILE A 326 -0.85 -1.23 13.33
CA ILE A 326 -1.81 -1.19 12.22
C ILE A 326 -1.91 0.21 11.61
N GLY A 327 -2.21 0.26 10.31
CA GLY A 327 -2.37 1.47 9.49
C GLY A 327 -3.41 1.27 8.38
N ILE A 328 -3.43 2.16 7.38
CA ILE A 328 -4.37 2.14 6.25
C ILE A 328 -3.61 2.26 4.92
N GLY A 329 -3.91 1.42 3.94
CA GLY A 329 -3.34 1.48 2.60
C GLY A 329 -4.38 1.11 1.56
N GLY A 330 -5.12 2.11 1.08
CA GLY A 330 -6.38 1.94 0.36
C GLY A 330 -6.28 1.27 -1.00
N ASP A 331 -5.10 1.26 -1.63
CA ASP A 331 -4.89 0.75 -3.00
C ASP A 331 -5.69 1.54 -4.07
N PHE A 332 -5.98 2.81 -3.77
CA PHE A 332 -6.71 3.69 -4.70
C PHE A 332 -5.91 3.90 -5.99
N ASP A 333 -6.63 3.99 -7.12
CA ASP A 333 -6.11 3.97 -8.48
C ASP A 333 -5.30 2.70 -8.88
N GLY A 334 -5.11 1.74 -7.95
CA GLY A 334 -4.43 0.45 -8.17
C GLY A 334 -5.39 -0.73 -8.36
N THR A 335 -6.56 -0.68 -7.73
CA THR A 335 -7.67 -1.62 -7.95
C THR A 335 -8.81 -1.01 -8.78
N ALA A 336 -9.48 -1.85 -9.56
CA ALA A 336 -10.65 -1.45 -10.36
C ALA A 336 -11.97 -1.36 -9.56
N PHE A 337 -12.02 -2.00 -8.39
CA PHE A 337 -13.22 -2.08 -7.55
C PHE A 337 -12.90 -1.69 -6.12
N THR A 338 -13.84 -1.03 -5.48
CA THR A 338 -13.74 -0.50 -4.12
C THR A 338 -14.96 -0.91 -3.28
N PRO A 339 -14.85 -0.92 -1.93
CA PRO A 339 -15.99 -1.14 -1.05
C PRO A 339 -16.97 0.03 -1.11
N GLU A 340 -18.26 -0.24 -0.92
CA GLU A 340 -19.28 0.80 -0.78
C GLU A 340 -18.97 1.71 0.43
N GLY A 341 -18.99 3.03 0.20
CA GLY A 341 -18.61 4.03 1.18
C GLY A 341 -17.10 4.27 1.27
N LEU A 342 -16.30 3.51 0.52
CA LEU A 342 -14.86 3.70 0.30
C LEU A 342 -14.58 3.77 -1.20
N ASP A 343 -15.51 4.37 -1.95
CA ASP A 343 -15.51 4.38 -3.41
C ASP A 343 -14.26 5.07 -4.00
N ASP A 344 -13.75 6.06 -3.29
CA ASP A 344 -12.57 6.85 -3.65
C ASP A 344 -11.88 7.44 -2.40
N VAL A 345 -10.81 8.23 -2.61
CA VAL A 345 -9.99 8.77 -1.52
C VAL A 345 -10.74 9.71 -0.56
N SER A 346 -12.00 10.09 -0.85
CA SER A 346 -12.83 10.86 0.09
C SER A 346 -13.51 9.98 1.15
N GLY A 347 -13.44 8.66 1.03
CA GLY A 347 -14.21 7.70 1.82
C GLY A 347 -13.69 7.39 3.23
N TYR A 348 -12.42 7.69 3.57
CA TYR A 348 -11.85 7.31 4.87
C TYR A 348 -12.67 7.74 6.12
N PRO A 349 -13.34 8.91 6.16
CA PRO A 349 -14.19 9.28 7.29
C PRO A 349 -15.31 8.28 7.57
N ASN A 350 -15.80 7.55 6.56
CA ASN A 350 -16.81 6.51 6.73
C ASN A 350 -16.25 5.29 7.47
N LEU A 351 -15.03 4.86 7.14
CA LEU A 351 -14.32 3.81 7.89
C LEU A 351 -14.05 4.24 9.33
N ILE A 352 -13.58 5.48 9.54
CA ILE A 352 -13.34 5.98 10.89
C ILE A 352 -14.65 6.06 11.70
N ALA A 353 -15.76 6.48 11.07
CA ALA A 353 -17.07 6.48 11.72
C ALA A 353 -17.52 5.08 12.15
N GLU A 354 -17.31 4.07 11.28
CA GLU A 354 -17.57 2.67 11.60
C GLU A 354 -16.74 2.19 12.80
N LEU A 355 -15.43 2.47 12.82
CA LEU A 355 -14.55 2.10 13.93
C LEU A 355 -14.95 2.79 15.25
N LEU A 356 -15.34 4.07 15.21
CA LEU A 356 -15.88 4.78 16.37
C LEU A 356 -17.17 4.13 16.87
N GLY A 357 -18.06 3.72 15.97
CA GLY A 357 -19.27 2.96 16.28
C GLY A 357 -18.97 1.61 16.96
N ARG A 358 -17.84 1.00 16.63
CA ARG A 358 -17.29 -0.22 17.27
C ARG A 358 -16.56 0.04 18.58
N GLY A 359 -16.48 1.29 19.03
CA GLY A 359 -15.87 1.67 20.32
C GLY A 359 -14.37 1.92 20.27
N TRP A 360 -13.78 2.11 19.09
CA TRP A 360 -12.38 2.55 18.98
C TRP A 360 -12.22 3.93 19.61
N SER A 361 -11.17 4.11 20.40
CA SER A 361 -10.92 5.40 21.04
C SER A 361 -10.35 6.42 20.05
N ARG A 362 -10.51 7.71 20.36
CA ARG A 362 -9.85 8.81 19.62
C ARG A 362 -8.33 8.61 19.50
N THR A 363 -7.70 8.01 20.52
CA THR A 363 -6.26 7.72 20.52
C THR A 363 -5.91 6.52 19.63
N ASP A 364 -6.76 5.49 19.61
CA ASP A 364 -6.60 4.34 18.71
C ASP A 364 -6.68 4.80 17.24
N VAL A 365 -7.67 5.63 16.91
CA VAL A 365 -7.81 6.22 15.57
C VAL A 365 -6.57 7.05 15.22
N ALA A 366 -6.09 7.92 16.12
CA ALA A 366 -4.89 8.71 15.86
C ALA A 366 -3.62 7.86 15.64
N LYS A 367 -3.53 6.68 16.26
CA LYS A 367 -2.47 5.71 16.01
C LYS A 367 -2.59 5.10 14.62
N LEU A 368 -3.79 4.57 14.31
CA LEU A 368 -4.12 3.99 13.01
C LEU A 368 -3.86 4.96 11.85
N THR A 369 -4.29 6.21 11.98
CA THR A 369 -4.24 7.17 10.88
C THR A 369 -2.89 7.86 10.74
N TRP A 370 -2.22 8.23 11.83
CA TRP A 370 -1.03 9.09 11.76
C TRP A 370 0.18 8.53 12.50
N ARG A 371 0.04 8.28 13.80
CA ARG A 371 1.19 8.16 14.70
C ARG A 371 2.02 6.90 14.44
N ASN A 372 1.38 5.79 14.05
CA ASN A 372 2.09 4.54 13.80
C ASN A 372 3.02 4.66 12.58
N ALA A 373 2.54 5.24 11.48
CA ALA A 373 3.34 5.41 10.27
C ALA A 373 4.53 6.38 10.48
N VAL A 374 4.30 7.51 11.17
CA VAL A 374 5.37 8.44 11.53
C VAL A 374 6.41 7.78 12.43
N ARG A 375 5.98 6.98 13.42
CA ARG A 375 6.90 6.23 14.29
C ARG A 375 7.76 5.26 13.48
N VAL A 376 7.15 4.44 12.64
CA VAL A 376 7.86 3.42 11.84
C VAL A 376 8.93 4.06 10.95
N LEU A 377 8.61 5.18 10.28
CA LEU A 377 9.60 5.89 9.47
C LEU A 377 10.74 6.46 10.33
N ARG A 378 10.43 7.06 11.48
CA ARG A 378 11.43 7.60 12.41
C ARG A 378 12.35 6.54 12.98
N ASP A 379 11.81 5.37 13.30
CA ASP A 379 12.56 4.23 13.83
C ASP A 379 13.48 3.64 12.75
N ALA A 380 13.02 3.56 11.50
CA ALA A 380 13.86 3.15 10.36
C ALA A 380 15.03 4.11 10.12
N GLU A 381 14.80 5.43 10.22
CA GLU A 381 15.87 6.43 10.17
C GLU A 381 16.88 6.26 11.32
N ALA A 382 16.41 5.89 12.51
CA ALA A 382 17.29 5.63 13.65
C ALA A 382 18.17 4.40 13.44
N VAL A 383 17.60 3.30 12.95
CA VAL A 383 18.35 2.09 12.58
C VAL A 383 19.34 2.40 11.46
N ALA A 384 18.97 3.19 10.46
CA ALA A 384 19.87 3.59 9.38
C ALA A 384 21.10 4.34 9.89
N ARG A 385 20.93 5.27 10.84
CA ARG A 385 22.05 6.00 11.47
C ARG A 385 23.02 5.06 12.18
N ASP A 386 22.50 4.10 12.93
CA ASP A 386 23.33 3.10 13.63
C ASP A 386 24.02 2.14 12.65
N ALA A 387 23.27 1.57 11.71
CA ALA A 387 23.79 0.64 10.72
C ALA A 387 24.86 1.27 9.81
N ALA A 388 24.66 2.51 9.36
CA ALA A 388 25.65 3.25 8.56
C ALA A 388 26.92 3.62 9.35
N ALA A 389 26.83 3.75 10.68
CA ALA A 389 28.00 3.92 11.54
C ALA A 389 28.77 2.60 11.75
N ARG A 390 28.07 1.46 11.75
CA ARG A 390 28.67 0.12 11.91
C ARG A 390 29.28 -0.44 10.63
N ARG A 391 28.74 -0.13 9.45
CA ARG A 391 29.19 -0.69 8.16
C ARG A 391 28.96 0.25 6.97
N GLY A 392 29.84 0.11 5.97
CA GLY A 392 29.69 0.77 4.67
C GLY A 392 28.58 0.15 3.80
N PRO A 393 28.29 0.76 2.63
CA PRO A 393 27.37 0.19 1.65
C PRO A 393 27.85 -1.17 1.14
N SER A 394 26.93 -2.10 0.97
CA SER A 394 27.27 -3.40 0.41
C SER A 394 27.64 -3.29 -1.08
N THR A 395 28.64 -4.08 -1.47
CA THR A 395 29.09 -4.26 -2.86
C THR A 395 28.80 -5.66 -3.39
N ALA A 396 28.08 -6.49 -2.62
CA ALA A 396 27.74 -7.84 -3.02
C ALA A 396 26.83 -7.85 -4.25
N THR A 397 26.99 -8.87 -5.08
CA THR A 397 26.11 -9.12 -6.23
C THR A 397 25.25 -10.36 -5.99
N LEU A 398 24.18 -10.51 -6.78
CA LEU A 398 23.36 -11.72 -6.79
C LEU A 398 24.22 -12.97 -7.04
N ALA A 399 25.14 -12.89 -8.00
CA ALA A 399 26.04 -14.00 -8.33
C ALA A 399 26.99 -14.37 -7.18
N ASP A 400 27.42 -13.41 -6.37
CA ASP A 400 28.31 -13.69 -5.23
C ASP A 400 27.61 -14.47 -4.11
N LEU A 401 26.29 -14.27 -3.94
CA LEU A 401 25.54 -14.77 -2.80
C LEU A 401 24.65 -15.98 -3.11
N ASP A 402 24.15 -16.09 -4.35
CA ASP A 402 23.18 -17.11 -4.76
C ASP A 402 23.70 -18.00 -5.92
N SER A 403 25.03 -18.15 -6.07
CA SER A 403 25.65 -18.99 -7.11
C SER A 403 25.53 -20.49 -6.89
#